data_AF-A0A564YJQ5-F1
#
_entry.id   AF-A0A564YJQ5-F1
#
_cell.length_a   1.000
_cell.length_b   1.000
_cell.length_c   1.000
_cell.angle_alpha   90.00
_cell.angle_beta   90.00
_cell.angle_gamma   90.00
#
_symmetry.space_group_name_H-M   'P 1'
#
loop_
_entity.id
_entity.type
_entity.pdbx_description
1 polymer ?
#
loop_
_entity_poly.entity_id
_entity_poly.type
_entity_poly.pdbx_seq_one_letter_code
_entity_poly.pdbx_strand_id
1 'polypeptide(L)'
;MTRQINVSIHVHLFNITNSENVTKSEARPILQTVGPYVYRSEVTRNNVTFTNECASKKCLKFSERTRLFFDVNKSSGFPENENIMVPDIVKVV
;
A
#
# COMPACT_ATOMS: atom_id res chain seq x y z
N MET A 1 0.92 -3.25 -29.38
CA MET A 1 0.71 -4.24 -28.30
C MET A 1 0.97 -3.57 -26.96
N THR A 2 -0.07 -3.22 -26.22
CA THR A 2 0.06 -2.72 -24.84
C THR A 2 0.25 -3.93 -23.92
N ARG A 3 1.41 -4.05 -23.26
CA ARG A 3 1.67 -5.14 -22.33
C ARG A 3 0.81 -4.92 -21.09
N GLN A 4 -0.23 -5.74 -20.91
CA GLN A 4 -1.06 -5.69 -19.72
C GLN A 4 -0.28 -6.33 -18.57
N ILE A 5 0.30 -5.49 -17.71
CA ILE A 5 1.01 -5.94 -16.51
C ILE A 5 -0.04 -6.06 -15.40
N ASN A 6 -0.30 -7.29 -14.95
CA ASN A 6 -1.14 -7.54 -13.79
C ASN A 6 -0.30 -7.41 -12.52
N VAL A 7 -0.47 -6.30 -11.81
CA VAL A 7 0.18 -6.07 -10.52
C VAL A 7 -0.84 -6.37 -9.42
N SER A 8 -0.47 -7.24 -8.48
CA SER A 8 -1.25 -7.51 -7.27
C SER A 8 -0.46 -7.07 -6.05
N ILE A 9 -1.11 -6.34 -5.15
CA ILE A 9 -0.56 -5.83 -3.90
C ILE A 9 -1.13 -6.69 -2.78
N HIS A 10 -0.25 -7.26 -1.95
CA HIS A 10 -0.62 -8.06 -0.79
C HIS A 10 -0.26 -7.27 0.46
N VAL A 11 -1.27 -6.81 1.19
CA VAL A 11 -1.08 -6.01 2.41
C VAL A 11 -1.18 -6.94 3.61
N HIS A 12 -0.10 -6.99 4.40
CA HIS A 12 -0.05 -7.66 5.69
C HIS A 12 0.11 -6.60 6.78
N LEU A 13 -0.76 -6.64 7.78
CA LEU A 13 -0.73 -5.71 8.92
C LEU A 13 -0.20 -6.43 10.16
N PHE A 14 0.40 -5.68 11.08
CA PHE A 14 0.90 -6.22 12.34
C PHE A 14 0.09 -5.63 13.50
N ASN A 15 -0.77 -6.46 14.08
CA ASN A 15 -1.53 -6.13 15.27
C ASN A 15 -0.65 -6.26 16.51
N ILE A 16 -0.61 -5.23 17.36
CA ILE A 16 0.12 -5.26 18.63
C ILE A 16 -0.78 -5.86 19.70
N THR A 17 -0.45 -7.05 20.23
CA THR A 17 -1.29 -7.74 21.21
C THR A 17 -1.03 -7.33 22.67
N ASN A 18 0.07 -6.61 22.93
CA ASN A 18 0.49 -6.19 24.27
C ASN A 18 0.67 -4.67 24.41
N SER A 19 -0.15 -3.85 23.75
CA SER A 19 0.05 -2.38 23.70
C SER A 19 0.17 -1.72 25.07
N GLU A 20 -0.61 -2.14 26.06
CA GLU A 20 -0.54 -1.55 27.40
C GLU A 20 0.86 -1.66 28.00
N ASN A 21 1.52 -2.82 27.81
CA ASN A 21 2.88 -3.04 28.29
C ASN A 21 3.90 -2.26 27.48
N VAL A 22 3.67 -2.12 26.17
CA VAL A 22 4.51 -1.28 25.30
C VAL A 22 4.47 0.18 25.76
N THR A 23 3.27 0.71 26.05
CA THR A 23 3.11 2.12 26.43
C THR A 23 3.49 2.40 27.88
N LYS A 24 3.21 1.49 28.82
CA LYS A 24 3.42 1.74 30.26
C LYS A 24 4.77 1.27 30.79
N SER A 25 5.35 0.23 30.20
CA SER A 25 6.52 -0.48 30.75
C SER A 25 7.67 -0.65 29.77
N GLU A 26 7.66 0.09 28.66
CA GLU A 26 8.67 0.01 27.58
C GLU A 26 8.90 -1.42 27.07
N ALA A 27 7.86 -2.27 27.17
CA ALA A 27 7.97 -3.66 26.76
C ALA A 27 8.09 -3.77 25.24
N ARG A 28 8.80 -4.78 24.77
CA ARG A 28 8.88 -5.08 23.34
C ARG A 28 7.49 -5.43 22.79
N PRO A 29 7.05 -4.86 21.65
CA PRO A 29 5.79 -5.22 21.02
C PRO A 29 5.74 -6.69 20.61
N ILE A 30 4.63 -7.36 20.91
CA ILE A 30 4.27 -8.69 20.44
C ILE A 30 3.32 -8.49 19.26
N LEU A 31 3.75 -8.96 18.09
CA LEU A 31 3.04 -8.73 16.83
C LEU A 31 2.31 -10.00 16.40
N GLN A 32 1.05 -9.82 15.97
CA GLN A 32 0.27 -10.82 15.26
C GLN A 32 0.01 -10.34 13.84
N THR A 33 0.39 -11.14 12.85
CA THR A 33 0.13 -10.81 11.44
C THR A 33 -1.36 -10.97 11.13
N VAL A 34 -1.91 -9.98 10.43
CA VAL A 34 -3.29 -9.91 9.94
C VAL A 34 -3.28 -9.73 8.43
N GLY A 35 -4.20 -10.42 7.73
CA GLY A 35 -4.28 -10.44 6.26
C GLY A 35 -3.83 -11.77 5.64
N PRO A 36 -3.54 -11.81 4.33
CA PRO A 36 -3.39 -10.66 3.43
C PRO A 36 -4.72 -9.97 3.07
N TYR A 37 -4.64 -8.68 2.78
CA TYR A 37 -5.65 -7.94 2.02
C TYR A 37 -5.09 -7.66 0.63
N VAL A 38 -5.72 -8.24 -0.39
CA VAL A 38 -5.19 -8.27 -1.74
C VAL A 38 -5.90 -7.24 -2.61
N TYR A 39 -5.12 -6.45 -3.33
CA TYR A 39 -5.60 -5.44 -4.26
C TYR A 39 -4.98 -5.65 -5.64
N ARG A 40 -5.81 -5.66 -6.68
CA ARG A 40 -5.35 -5.59 -8.06
C ARG A 40 -5.12 -4.13 -8.42
N SER A 41 -3.93 -3.83 -8.94
CA SER A 41 -3.56 -2.48 -9.37
C SER A 41 -3.73 -2.33 -10.88
N GLU A 42 -4.46 -1.30 -11.28
CA GLU A 42 -4.53 -0.83 -12.66
C GLU A 42 -3.82 0.52 -12.76
N VAL A 43 -2.70 0.53 -13.50
CA VAL A 43 -1.89 1.73 -13.73
C VAL A 43 -2.20 2.28 -15.12
N THR A 44 -2.65 3.54 -15.17
CA THR A 44 -2.91 4.25 -16.43
C THR A 44 -1.98 5.46 -16.52
N ARG A 45 -1.28 5.60 -17.65
CA ARG A 45 -0.48 6.79 -17.97
C ARG A 45 -1.25 7.69 -18.92
N ASN A 46 -1.50 8.91 -18.48
CA ASN A 46 -2.20 9.95 -19.23
C ASN A 46 -1.23 11.06 -19.66
N ASN A 47 -1.62 11.84 -20.66
CA ASN A 47 -0.91 13.03 -21.12
C ASN A 47 0.57 12.74 -21.43
N VAL A 48 0.83 11.61 -22.10
CA VAL A 48 2.17 11.17 -22.46
C VAL A 48 2.70 12.06 -23.58
N THR A 49 3.62 12.96 -23.26
CA THR A 49 4.23 13.88 -24.23
C THR A 49 5.75 13.80 -24.17
N PHE A 50 6.39 13.91 -25.33
CA PHE A 50 7.83 14.03 -25.41
C PHE A 50 8.23 15.51 -25.46
N THR A 51 9.05 15.97 -24.52
CA THR A 51 9.56 17.35 -24.47
C THR A 51 11.06 17.40 -24.73
N ASN A 52 11.59 18.54 -25.17
CA ASN A 52 13.03 18.73 -25.39
C ASN A 52 13.71 19.47 -24.21
N GLU A 53 13.06 19.50 -23.04
CA GLU A 53 13.51 20.27 -21.87
C GLU A 53 14.76 19.67 -21.19
N CYS A 54 15.06 18.40 -21.44
CA CYS A 54 16.23 17.73 -20.89
C CYS A 54 17.41 18.06 -21.80
N ALA A 55 18.44 18.71 -21.24
CA ALA A 55 19.58 19.36 -21.92
C ALA A 55 20.44 18.50 -22.88
N SER A 56 20.01 17.29 -23.25
CA SER A 56 20.65 16.42 -24.24
C SER A 56 19.75 15.29 -24.79
N LYS A 57 18.46 15.17 -24.39
CA LYS A 57 17.53 14.09 -24.82
C LYS A 57 16.07 14.54 -24.82
N LYS A 58 15.20 13.82 -25.54
CA LYS A 58 13.74 13.95 -25.38
C LYS A 58 13.33 13.45 -23.98
N CYS A 59 12.73 14.30 -23.14
CA CYS A 59 12.09 13.87 -21.90
C CYS A 59 10.71 13.26 -22.21
N LEU A 60 10.24 12.36 -21.37
CA LEU A 60 8.86 11.88 -21.37
C LEU A 60 8.12 12.47 -20.17
N LYS A 61 7.10 13.29 -20.43
CA LYS A 61 6.19 13.82 -19.41
C LYS A 61 4.91 13.02 -19.45
N PHE A 62 4.43 12.56 -18.31
CA PHE A 62 3.16 11.86 -18.19
C PHE A 62 2.59 12.06 -16.78
N SER A 63 1.29 11.87 -16.65
CA SER A 63 0.62 11.74 -15.36
C SER A 63 0.20 10.30 -15.17
N GLU A 64 0.62 9.68 -14.07
CA GLU A 64 0.25 8.31 -13.75
C GLU A 64 -0.91 8.29 -12.76
N ARG A 65 -1.91 7.45 -13.03
CA ARG A 65 -3.02 7.18 -12.13
C ARG A 65 -3.07 5.69 -11.83
N THR A 66 -3.00 5.35 -10.55
CA THR A 66 -3.15 3.99 -10.05
C THR A 66 -4.52 3.83 -9.41
N ARG A 67 -5.27 2.82 -9.84
CA ARG A 67 -6.53 2.39 -9.22
C ARG A 67 -6.33 1.04 -8.57
N LEU A 68 -6.75 0.92 -7.32
CA LEU A 68 -6.67 -0.33 -6.56
C LEU A 68 -8.07 -0.92 -6.44
N PHE A 69 -8.20 -2.20 -6.79
CA PHE A 69 -9.45 -2.96 -6.68
C PHE A 69 -9.25 -4.08 -5.68
N PHE A 70 -10.04 -4.08 -4.61
CA PHE A 70 -9.99 -5.12 -3.58
C PHE A 70 -10.43 -6.48 -4.15
N ASP A 71 -9.67 -7.53 -3.85
CA ASP A 71 -9.95 -8.91 -4.25
C ASP A 71 -10.25 -9.76 -3.01
N VAL A 72 -11.55 -9.91 -2.72
CA VAL A 72 -12.02 -10.66 -1.55
C VAL A 72 -11.63 -12.14 -1.58
N ASN A 73 -11.56 -12.75 -2.77
CA ASN A 73 -11.28 -14.19 -2.90
C ASN A 73 -9.82 -14.53 -2.60
N LYS A 74 -8.93 -13.54 -2.67
CA LYS A 74 -7.51 -13.67 -2.33
C LYS A 74 -7.16 -13.05 -0.98
N SER A 75 -8.13 -12.48 -0.30
CA SER A 75 -7.95 -11.83 1.00
C SER A 75 -8.44 -12.73 2.13
N SER A 76 -7.90 -12.54 3.33
CA SER A 76 -8.35 -13.27 4.53
C SER A 76 -9.76 -12.86 4.99
N GLY A 77 -10.28 -11.74 4.49
CA GLY A 77 -11.59 -11.21 4.83
C GLY A 77 -11.70 -9.75 4.41
N PHE A 78 -12.81 -9.09 4.78
CA PHE A 78 -12.95 -7.65 4.59
C PHE A 78 -12.17 -6.91 5.68
N PRO A 79 -11.27 -5.97 5.30
CA PRO A 79 -10.48 -5.23 6.27
C PRO A 79 -11.33 -4.36 7.20
N GLU A 80 -12.53 -3.96 6.76
CA GLU A 80 -13.48 -3.16 7.56
C GLU A 80 -14.03 -3.90 8.79
N ASN A 81 -13.98 -5.23 8.78
CA ASN A 81 -14.44 -6.06 9.90
C ASN A 81 -13.33 -6.35 10.92
N GLU A 82 -12.10 -5.92 10.65
CA GLU A 82 -10.93 -6.19 11.48
C GLU A 82 -10.50 -4.94 12.24
N ASN A 83 -10.46 -5.06 13.58
CA ASN A 83 -9.87 -4.05 14.45
C ASN A 83 -8.46 -4.50 14.84
N ILE A 84 -7.48 -3.67 14.55
CA ILE A 84 -6.08 -3.90 14.92
C ILE A 84 -5.54 -2.72 15.74
N MET A 85 -4.57 -3.02 16.58
CA MET A 85 -3.85 -2.02 17.35
C MET A 85 -2.51 -1.73 16.69
N VAL A 86 -2.30 -0.45 16.36
CA VAL A 86 -1.12 0.06 15.67
C VAL A 86 -0.62 1.32 16.38
N PRO A 87 0.66 1.72 16.18
CA PRO A 87 1.14 3.01 16.65
C PRO A 87 0.33 4.16 16.03
N ASP A 88 0.16 5.25 16.78
CA ASP A 88 -0.47 6.48 16.27
C ASP A 88 0.50 7.16 15.28
N ILE A 89 0.32 6.86 13.99
CA ILE A 89 1.19 7.34 12.91
C ILE A 89 1.21 8.88 12.76
N VAL A 90 0.22 9.59 13.30
CA VAL A 90 0.17 11.06 13.21
C VAL A 90 1.06 11.69 14.28
N LYS A 91 1.21 11.03 15.44
CA LYS A 91 2.01 11.54 16.57
C LYS A 91 3.44 11.04 16.61
N VAL A 92 3.83 10.16 15.70
CA VAL A 92 5.18 9.55 15.63
C VAL A 92 6.19 10.45 14.88
N VAL A 93 5.83 11.70 14.57
CA VAL A 93 6.70 12.68 13.87
C VAL A 93 7.50 13.52 14.85
#